data_AF-A0A917E3I8-F1
#
_entry.id   AF-A0A917E3I8-F1
#
_cell.length_a   1.000
_cell.length_b   1.000
_cell.length_c   1.000
_cell.angle_alpha   90.00
_cell.angle_beta   90.00
_cell.angle_gamma   90.00
#
_symmetry.space_group_name_H-M   'P 1'
#
loop_
_entity.id
_entity.type
_entity.pdbx_description
1 polymer ?
#
loop_
_entity_poly.entity_id
_entity_poly.type
_entity_poly.pdbx_seq_one_letter_code
_entity_poly.pdbx_strand_id
1 'polypeptide(L)'
;MADEKQEWRPGSFTKNFSWGRDAAGLEELHETIRIGFAERMEDVPREEFRARISKRNRPDYIPMNYFLFTRQSRGEDYIVADELVFQALSAPHSARFDKLAMFTFLLSFAGKFKRANPTQRRPAMWANAYIREHIDREFAWDTRRISASDIATFVGEDERYKGETVGKLATNLNFIFDKGRIRDFPRSRIERWWVDALFLALDRIIEDRLLDRQVTASDQYASLLERHHFIQLTGRRTLEKEMAVRHLVLLYEVCGGRERFSDEAVARRTEERVPDVEEFLSATDHVVGAIHPKNRTILKSIPRSCALLARYAAGFEVIGEEELANFDIERFVRSKTKEAMLRLQERQIRPRMSADELMRITREK
;
A
#
# COMPACT_ATOMS: atom_id res chain seq x y z
N MET A 1 19.00 8.10 -7.94
CA MET A 1 17.92 8.51 -8.87
C MET A 1 17.21 7.25 -9.31
N ALA A 2 15.89 7.23 -9.42
CA ALA A 2 15.25 6.24 -10.28
C ALA A 2 15.79 6.54 -11.68
N ASP A 3 16.71 5.72 -12.18
CA ASP A 3 17.39 6.02 -13.43
C ASP A 3 16.35 5.94 -14.56
N GLU A 4 15.85 7.09 -14.99
CA GLU A 4 14.84 7.18 -16.06
C GLU A 4 15.38 6.65 -17.40
N LYS A 5 16.70 6.41 -17.48
CA LYS A 5 17.40 5.77 -18.61
C LYS A 5 17.61 4.27 -18.45
N GLN A 6 17.06 3.65 -17.39
CA GLN A 6 17.20 2.22 -17.19
C GLN A 6 16.51 1.43 -18.30
N GLU A 7 17.23 0.46 -18.88
CA GLU A 7 16.65 -0.50 -19.83
C GLU A 7 15.49 -1.29 -19.21
N TRP A 8 14.40 -1.40 -19.95
CA TRP A 8 13.24 -2.20 -19.57
C TRP A 8 13.32 -3.57 -20.21
N ARG A 9 13.59 -4.56 -19.37
CA ARG A 9 13.62 -5.97 -19.76
C ARG A 9 12.40 -6.65 -19.15
N PRO A 10 11.27 -6.80 -19.87
CA PRO A 10 10.13 -7.55 -19.38
C PRO A 10 10.58 -8.99 -19.23
N GLY A 11 10.84 -9.42 -17.99
CA GLY A 11 11.32 -10.77 -17.73
C GLY A 11 10.23 -11.81 -18.00
N SER A 12 10.19 -12.87 -17.20
CA SER A 12 9.22 -13.96 -17.39
C SER A 12 7.74 -13.60 -17.11
N PHE A 13 7.37 -12.31 -17.06
CA PHE A 13 5.99 -11.80 -17.06
C PHE A 13 5.17 -12.32 -18.26
N THR A 14 5.85 -12.79 -19.30
CA THR A 14 5.25 -13.41 -20.47
C THR A 14 4.95 -14.90 -20.30
N LYS A 15 5.44 -15.60 -19.27
CA LYS A 15 5.06 -17.01 -19.02
C LYS A 15 3.80 -17.03 -18.18
N ASN A 16 2.70 -17.49 -18.79
CA ASN A 16 1.36 -17.75 -18.25
C ASN A 16 1.16 -17.25 -16.81
N PHE A 17 0.57 -16.06 -16.66
CA PHE A 17 -0.16 -15.69 -15.45
C PHE A 17 -1.26 -16.73 -15.26
N SER A 18 -0.96 -17.83 -14.57
CA SER A 18 -1.90 -18.92 -14.30
C SER A 18 -2.82 -18.56 -13.13
N TRP A 19 -3.28 -17.31 -13.05
CA TRP A 19 -4.25 -16.87 -12.05
C TRP A 19 -5.69 -17.25 -12.41
N GLY A 20 -5.87 -18.22 -13.32
CA GLY A 20 -7.17 -18.69 -13.79
C GLY A 20 -7.97 -17.62 -14.55
N ARG A 21 -8.88 -18.05 -15.43
CA ARG A 21 -9.96 -17.15 -15.88
C ARG A 21 -10.96 -16.90 -14.75
N ASP A 22 -11.06 -17.87 -13.83
CA ASP A 22 -12.13 -17.99 -12.84
C ASP A 22 -11.79 -17.36 -11.48
N ALA A 23 -10.53 -16.97 -11.21
CA ALA A 23 -10.19 -16.31 -9.95
C ALA A 23 -10.73 -14.87 -9.91
N ALA A 24 -11.23 -14.48 -8.73
CA ALA A 24 -11.70 -13.13 -8.44
C ALA A 24 -10.49 -12.21 -8.24
N GLY A 25 -10.17 -11.38 -9.23
CA GLY A 25 -9.06 -10.42 -9.12
C GLY A 25 -7.68 -11.08 -8.97
N LEU A 26 -6.95 -10.72 -7.91
CA LEU A 26 -5.60 -11.16 -7.57
C LEU A 26 -5.56 -12.11 -6.34
N GLU A 27 -6.60 -12.91 -6.15
CA GLU A 27 -6.74 -13.86 -5.04
C GLU A 27 -5.58 -14.86 -4.95
N GLU A 28 -5.14 -15.40 -6.08
CA GLU A 28 -3.99 -16.33 -6.14
C GLU A 28 -2.68 -15.70 -5.59
N LEU A 29 -2.48 -14.40 -5.80
CA LEU A 29 -1.35 -13.67 -5.21
C LEU A 29 -1.55 -13.55 -3.70
N HIS A 30 -2.74 -13.18 -3.24
CA HIS A 30 -3.08 -13.09 -1.82
C HIS A 30 -2.80 -14.42 -1.10
N GLU A 31 -3.31 -15.53 -1.63
CA GLU A 31 -3.09 -16.87 -1.08
C GLU A 31 -1.61 -17.26 -1.10
N THR A 32 -0.89 -16.95 -2.18
CA THR A 32 0.56 -17.24 -2.27
C THR A 32 1.33 -16.51 -1.18
N ILE A 33 1.00 -15.24 -0.90
CA ILE A 33 1.62 -14.49 0.18
C ILE A 33 1.35 -15.15 1.53
N ARG A 34 0.08 -15.49 1.81
CA ARG A 34 -0.31 -16.15 3.07
C ARG A 34 0.43 -17.47 3.30
N ILE A 35 0.47 -18.33 2.28
CA ILE A 35 1.17 -19.62 2.33
C ILE A 35 2.67 -19.41 2.53
N GLY A 36 3.27 -18.49 1.77
CA GLY A 36 4.71 -18.26 1.79
C GLY A 36 5.21 -17.67 3.10
N PHE A 37 4.43 -16.77 3.72
CA PHE A 37 4.71 -16.21 5.04
C PHE A 37 4.23 -17.10 6.21
N ALA A 38 3.40 -18.11 5.93
CA ALA A 38 2.80 -19.00 6.93
C ALA A 38 2.10 -18.21 8.06
N GLU A 39 1.34 -17.18 7.68
CA GLU A 39 0.59 -16.32 8.60
C GLU A 39 1.44 -15.53 9.61
N ARG A 40 2.75 -15.36 9.35
CA ARG A 40 3.66 -14.60 10.22
C ARG A 40 4.10 -13.29 9.58
N MET A 41 4.08 -12.21 10.36
CA MET A 41 4.52 -10.88 9.93
C MET A 41 6.02 -10.65 10.14
N GLU A 42 6.84 -11.55 9.59
CA GLU A 42 8.30 -11.54 9.72
C GLU A 42 8.96 -11.78 8.36
N ASP A 43 10.19 -11.29 8.17
CA ASP A 43 10.96 -11.57 6.96
C ASP A 43 11.23 -13.08 6.85
N VAL A 44 11.03 -13.65 5.66
CA VAL A 44 11.17 -15.10 5.43
C VAL A 44 12.32 -15.37 4.45
N PRO A 45 13.20 -16.35 4.71
CA PRO A 45 14.19 -16.78 3.73
C PRO A 45 13.54 -17.13 2.39
N ARG A 46 14.12 -16.64 1.29
CA ARG A 46 13.57 -16.77 -0.05
C ARG A 46 13.33 -18.23 -0.45
N GLU A 47 14.24 -19.12 -0.08
CA GLU A 47 14.13 -20.57 -0.34
C GLU A 47 13.05 -21.23 0.52
N GLU A 48 12.86 -20.77 1.75
CA GLU A 48 11.78 -21.27 2.60
C GLU A 48 10.41 -20.86 2.05
N PHE A 49 10.26 -19.60 1.64
CA PHE A 49 9.05 -19.11 0.96
C PHE A 49 8.73 -20.02 -0.24
N ARG A 50 9.72 -20.27 -1.12
CA ARG A 50 9.57 -21.16 -2.28
C ARG A 50 9.15 -22.57 -1.89
N ALA A 51 9.82 -23.16 -0.90
CA ALA A 51 9.51 -24.52 -0.46
C ALA A 51 8.06 -24.65 0.00
N ARG A 52 7.52 -23.62 0.68
CA ARG A 52 6.11 -23.59 1.11
C ARG A 52 5.15 -23.49 -0.08
N ILE A 53 5.45 -22.67 -1.09
CA ILE A 53 4.61 -22.53 -2.29
C ILE A 53 4.64 -23.80 -3.16
N SER A 54 5.83 -24.37 -3.38
CA SER A 54 6.01 -25.56 -4.21
C SER A 54 5.26 -26.77 -3.67
N LYS A 55 5.16 -26.92 -2.34
CA LYS A 55 4.33 -27.97 -1.69
C LYS A 55 2.85 -27.90 -2.07
N ARG A 56 2.38 -26.75 -2.55
CA ARG A 56 1.00 -26.52 -2.99
C ARG A 56 0.85 -26.50 -4.52
N ASN A 57 1.90 -26.88 -5.27
CA ASN A 57 1.93 -26.86 -6.74
C ASN A 57 1.56 -25.50 -7.35
N ARG A 58 1.97 -24.40 -6.70
CA ARG A 58 1.70 -23.03 -7.14
C ARG A 58 2.96 -22.36 -7.72
N PRO A 59 2.81 -21.42 -8.66
CA PRO A 59 3.94 -20.65 -9.18
C PRO A 59 4.42 -19.62 -8.16
N ASP A 60 5.73 -19.62 -7.87
CA ASP A 60 6.38 -18.70 -6.93
C ASP A 60 7.00 -17.48 -7.63
N TYR A 61 7.49 -17.67 -8.86
CA TYR A 61 8.36 -16.70 -9.54
C TYR A 61 7.73 -15.33 -9.74
N ILE A 62 6.46 -15.26 -10.13
CA ILE A 62 5.79 -13.97 -10.42
C ILE A 62 5.58 -13.16 -9.12
N PRO A 63 4.93 -13.71 -8.07
CA PRO A 63 4.83 -13.03 -6.77
C PRO A 63 6.18 -12.52 -6.27
N MET A 64 7.20 -13.38 -6.27
CA MET A 64 8.51 -13.06 -5.70
C MET A 64 9.33 -12.03 -6.49
N ASN A 65 9.06 -11.87 -7.78
CA ASN A 65 9.85 -10.98 -8.63
C ASN A 65 9.12 -9.69 -8.99
N TYR A 66 7.79 -9.65 -8.93
CA TYR A 66 7.02 -8.46 -9.32
C TYR A 66 6.26 -7.82 -8.18
N PHE A 67 5.91 -8.60 -7.15
CA PHE A 67 5.06 -8.13 -6.06
C PHE A 67 5.79 -8.09 -4.74
N LEU A 68 6.71 -8.99 -4.44
CA LEU A 68 7.38 -9.04 -3.14
C LEU A 68 8.74 -8.37 -3.19
N PHE A 69 9.11 -7.73 -2.08
CA PHE A 69 10.41 -7.08 -1.93
C PHE A 69 11.42 -8.07 -1.36
N THR A 70 12.58 -8.21 -2.01
CA THR A 70 13.66 -9.07 -1.55
C THR A 70 14.87 -8.24 -1.10
N ARG A 71 15.47 -8.60 0.03
CA ARG A 71 16.75 -8.05 0.47
C ARG A 71 17.75 -9.15 0.74
N GLN A 72 19.02 -8.83 0.56
CA GLN A 72 20.10 -9.72 0.98
C GLN A 72 20.56 -9.33 2.39
N SER A 73 20.60 -10.30 3.30
CA SER A 73 21.10 -10.13 4.66
C SER A 73 22.01 -11.29 5.04
N ARG A 74 23.22 -11.00 5.53
CA ARG A 74 24.21 -12.00 5.98
C ARG A 74 24.49 -13.13 4.96
N GLY A 75 24.42 -12.83 3.66
CA GLY A 75 24.70 -13.78 2.58
C GLY A 75 23.49 -14.59 2.10
N GLU A 76 22.34 -14.44 2.73
CA GLU A 76 21.06 -15.07 2.37
C GLU A 76 20.06 -14.05 1.83
N ASP A 77 19.14 -14.52 0.99
CA ASP A 77 18.07 -13.70 0.42
C ASP A 77 16.80 -13.86 1.26
N TYR A 78 16.20 -12.74 1.66
CA TYR A 78 14.98 -12.70 2.46
C TYR A 78 13.89 -11.95 1.71
N ILE A 79 12.68 -12.49 1.71
CA ILE A 79 11.47 -11.75 1.35
C ILE A 79 11.06 -10.92 2.56
N VAL A 80 10.95 -9.61 2.37
CA VAL A 80 10.65 -8.65 3.44
C VAL A 80 9.15 -8.63 3.72
N ALA A 81 8.79 -8.66 5.00
CA ALA A 81 7.42 -8.43 5.43
C ALA A 81 7.14 -6.92 5.41
N ASP A 82 6.35 -6.48 4.42
CA ASP A 82 5.95 -5.08 4.21
C ASP A 82 4.43 -4.92 4.27
N GLU A 83 3.94 -3.72 3.98
CA GLU A 83 2.50 -3.42 3.99
C GLU A 83 1.64 -4.34 3.08
N LEU A 84 2.16 -4.84 1.95
CA LEU A 84 1.38 -5.76 1.10
C LEU A 84 1.17 -7.09 1.81
N VAL A 85 2.23 -7.58 2.47
CA VAL A 85 2.18 -8.80 3.28
C VAL A 85 1.23 -8.63 4.44
N PHE A 86 1.34 -7.51 5.18
CA PHE A 86 0.43 -7.18 6.27
C PHE A 86 -1.04 -7.24 5.83
N GLN A 87 -1.40 -6.57 4.72
CA GLN A 87 -2.78 -6.60 4.22
C GLN A 87 -3.25 -7.99 3.78
N ALA A 88 -2.35 -8.85 3.28
CA ALA A 88 -2.70 -10.23 2.91
C ALA A 88 -2.96 -11.13 4.13
N LEU A 89 -2.18 -10.96 5.20
CA LEU A 89 -2.31 -11.74 6.42
C LEU A 89 -3.50 -11.27 7.27
N SER A 90 -3.71 -9.96 7.36
CA SER A 90 -4.68 -9.32 8.26
C SER A 90 -6.13 -9.31 7.79
N ALA A 91 -6.40 -9.62 6.51
CA ALA A 91 -7.76 -9.58 5.98
C ALA A 91 -7.97 -10.61 4.86
N PRO A 92 -9.21 -11.06 4.64
CA PRO A 92 -9.58 -11.81 3.44
C PRO A 92 -9.25 -11.05 2.16
N HIS A 93 -9.11 -11.79 1.07
CA HIS A 93 -8.96 -11.20 -0.26
C HIS A 93 -10.12 -10.22 -0.55
N SER A 94 -9.79 -9.11 -1.23
CA SER A 94 -10.78 -8.09 -1.56
C SER A 94 -10.31 -7.20 -2.71
N ALA A 95 -11.24 -6.44 -3.29
CA ALA A 95 -10.94 -5.39 -4.26
C ALA A 95 -9.92 -4.35 -3.76
N ARG A 96 -9.83 -4.15 -2.44
CA ARG A 96 -8.84 -3.26 -1.82
C ARG A 96 -7.43 -3.84 -1.95
N PHE A 97 -7.29 -5.14 -1.72
CA PHE A 97 -6.04 -5.86 -1.92
C PHE A 97 -5.63 -5.86 -3.40
N ASP A 98 -6.56 -6.08 -4.33
CA ASP A 98 -6.28 -6.03 -5.77
C ASP A 98 -5.65 -4.71 -6.20
N LYS A 99 -6.21 -3.59 -5.72
CA LYS A 99 -5.67 -2.25 -6.01
C LYS A 99 -4.30 -2.02 -5.36
N LEU A 100 -4.08 -2.49 -4.13
CA LEU A 100 -2.79 -2.40 -3.47
C LEU A 100 -1.72 -3.23 -4.20
N ALA A 101 -2.04 -4.45 -4.61
CA ALA A 101 -1.16 -5.31 -5.40
C ALA A 101 -0.88 -4.69 -6.78
N MET A 102 -1.89 -4.10 -7.44
CA MET A 102 -1.67 -3.36 -8.68
C MET A 102 -0.71 -2.18 -8.47
N PHE A 103 -0.93 -1.37 -7.43
CA PHE A 103 0.01 -0.29 -7.09
C PHE A 103 1.42 -0.82 -6.82
N THR A 104 1.55 -1.96 -6.13
CA THR A 104 2.82 -2.63 -5.88
C THR A 104 3.59 -2.92 -7.17
N PHE A 105 2.88 -3.52 -8.13
CA PHE A 105 3.43 -3.85 -9.44
C PHE A 105 3.90 -2.58 -10.18
N LEU A 106 3.07 -1.53 -10.16
CA LEU A 106 3.35 -0.25 -10.79
C LEU A 106 4.50 0.51 -10.12
N LEU A 107 4.62 0.45 -8.79
CA LEU A 107 5.73 1.05 -8.05
C LEU A 107 7.07 0.39 -8.42
N SER A 108 7.03 -0.92 -8.68
CA SER A 108 8.13 -1.71 -9.22
C SER A 108 9.40 -1.66 -8.35
N PHE A 109 9.25 -2.01 -7.08
CA PHE A 109 10.37 -2.29 -6.17
C PHE A 109 10.32 -3.75 -5.74
N ALA A 110 11.21 -4.56 -6.33
CA ALA A 110 11.41 -5.97 -5.99
C ALA A 110 12.70 -6.21 -5.19
N GLY A 111 13.55 -5.18 -5.05
CA GLY A 111 14.77 -5.20 -4.24
C GLY A 111 15.92 -5.98 -4.89
N LYS A 112 16.85 -6.52 -4.10
CA LYS A 112 18.03 -7.25 -4.61
C LYS A 112 18.13 -8.62 -3.97
N PHE A 113 18.57 -9.59 -4.77
CA PHE A 113 18.84 -10.96 -4.32
C PHE A 113 20.06 -11.52 -5.04
N LYS A 114 20.60 -12.63 -4.54
CA LYS A 114 21.80 -13.27 -5.08
C LYS A 114 21.59 -13.62 -6.56
N ARG A 115 22.53 -13.18 -7.40
CA ARG A 115 22.50 -13.35 -8.87
C ARG A 115 21.37 -12.59 -9.59
N ALA A 116 20.70 -11.64 -8.92
CA ALA A 116 19.76 -10.76 -9.60
C ALA A 116 20.51 -9.81 -10.54
N ASN A 117 20.03 -9.71 -11.78
CA ASN A 117 20.46 -8.67 -12.71
C ASN A 117 19.98 -7.29 -12.22
N PRO A 118 20.67 -6.19 -12.54
CA PRO A 118 20.25 -4.84 -12.13
C PRO A 118 18.82 -4.48 -12.53
N THR A 119 18.34 -4.98 -13.68
CA THR A 119 16.97 -4.78 -14.16
C THR A 119 15.91 -5.52 -13.35
N GLN A 120 16.28 -6.53 -12.56
CA GLN A 120 15.34 -7.27 -11.70
C GLN A 120 15.01 -6.53 -10.40
N ARG A 121 15.78 -5.48 -10.04
CA ARG A 121 15.46 -4.62 -8.90
C ARG A 121 14.15 -3.85 -9.09
N ARG A 122 13.88 -3.47 -10.34
CA ARG A 122 12.68 -2.74 -10.79
C ARG A 122 12.14 -3.35 -12.08
N PRO A 123 11.51 -4.53 -12.00
CA PRO A 123 11.27 -5.38 -13.18
C PRO A 123 10.10 -4.96 -14.07
N ALA A 124 9.29 -4.00 -13.61
CA ALA A 124 8.10 -3.49 -14.28
C ALA A 124 8.17 -1.98 -14.54
N MET A 125 9.38 -1.44 -14.75
CA MET A 125 9.57 -0.01 -15.05
C MET A 125 8.84 0.45 -16.32
N TRP A 126 8.64 -0.43 -17.28
CA TRP A 126 7.81 -0.17 -18.46
C TRP A 126 6.34 0.09 -18.09
N ALA A 127 5.78 -0.66 -17.12
CA ALA A 127 4.42 -0.41 -16.63
C ALA A 127 4.34 0.86 -15.79
N ASN A 128 5.36 1.12 -14.95
CA ASN A 128 5.48 2.36 -14.20
C ASN A 128 5.49 3.59 -15.13
N ALA A 129 6.31 3.56 -16.17
CA ALA A 129 6.43 4.62 -17.16
C ALA A 129 5.13 4.78 -17.94
N TYR A 130 4.49 3.70 -18.39
CA TYR A 130 3.20 3.77 -19.05
C TYR A 130 2.14 4.50 -18.20
N ILE A 131 2.07 4.26 -16.89
CA ILE A 131 1.17 5.03 -16.02
C ILE A 131 1.57 6.51 -15.98
N ARG A 132 2.84 6.82 -15.68
CA ARG A 132 3.30 8.19 -15.42
C ARG A 132 3.33 9.07 -16.67
N GLU A 133 3.77 8.49 -17.78
CA GLU A 133 4.08 9.20 -19.01
C GLU A 133 2.89 9.20 -19.95
N HIS A 134 2.07 8.13 -19.95
CA HIS A 134 0.89 8.00 -20.82
C HIS A 134 -0.41 8.28 -20.08
N ILE A 135 -0.74 7.50 -19.04
CA ILE A 135 -2.08 7.56 -18.42
C ILE A 135 -2.29 8.84 -17.61
N ASP A 136 -1.33 9.22 -16.77
CA ASP A 136 -1.42 10.41 -15.93
C ASP A 136 -1.32 11.69 -16.78
N ARG A 137 -0.31 11.78 -17.65
CA ARG A 137 -0.02 12.98 -18.43
C ARG A 137 -0.90 13.16 -19.66
N GLU A 138 -1.10 12.14 -20.48
CA GLU A 138 -1.84 12.28 -21.74
C GLU A 138 -3.33 11.96 -21.57
N PHE A 139 -3.67 10.95 -20.77
CA PHE A 139 -5.06 10.51 -20.64
C PHE A 139 -5.77 11.13 -19.44
N ALA A 140 -5.06 11.85 -18.56
CA ALA A 140 -5.61 12.40 -17.32
C ALA A 140 -6.40 11.36 -16.51
N TRP A 141 -5.86 10.13 -16.48
CA TRP A 141 -6.49 8.95 -15.86
C TRP A 141 -7.83 8.52 -16.48
N ASP A 142 -8.09 8.79 -17.77
CA ASP A 142 -9.18 8.14 -18.51
C ASP A 142 -8.81 6.70 -18.87
N THR A 143 -9.13 5.77 -17.96
CA THR A 143 -8.77 4.36 -18.09
C THR A 143 -9.51 3.63 -19.21
N ARG A 144 -10.53 4.23 -19.84
CA ARG A 144 -11.24 3.64 -20.99
C ARG A 144 -10.38 3.59 -22.25
N ARG A 145 -9.32 4.40 -22.29
CA ARG A 145 -8.37 4.47 -23.39
C ARG A 145 -7.29 3.38 -23.31
N ILE A 146 -7.15 2.74 -22.14
CA ILE A 146 -6.18 1.68 -21.90
C ILE A 146 -6.64 0.42 -22.65
N SER A 147 -5.78 -0.08 -23.53
CA SER A 147 -5.99 -1.33 -24.25
C SER A 147 -4.66 -2.03 -24.50
N ALA A 148 -4.69 -3.32 -24.84
CA ALA A 148 -3.47 -4.04 -25.24
C ALA A 148 -2.81 -3.39 -26.47
N SER A 149 -3.57 -2.84 -27.42
CA SER A 149 -3.00 -2.13 -28.56
C SER A 149 -2.30 -0.84 -28.14
N ASP A 150 -2.93 -0.04 -27.27
CA ASP A 150 -2.34 1.22 -26.77
C ASP A 150 -1.06 0.97 -25.96
N ILE A 151 -1.06 -0.04 -25.09
CA ILE A 151 0.13 -0.47 -24.35
C ILE A 151 1.23 -0.93 -25.32
N ALA A 152 0.88 -1.70 -26.35
CA ALA A 152 1.82 -2.20 -27.34
C ALA A 152 2.47 -1.06 -28.13
N THR A 153 1.70 -0.04 -28.51
CA THR A 153 2.22 1.16 -29.18
C THR A 153 3.19 1.89 -28.27
N PHE A 154 2.79 2.24 -27.05
CA PHE A 154 3.66 2.96 -26.11
C PHE A 154 4.98 2.23 -25.87
N VAL A 155 4.92 0.93 -25.54
CA VAL A 155 6.13 0.16 -25.21
C VAL A 155 6.98 -0.14 -26.46
N GLY A 156 6.34 -0.33 -27.61
CA GLY A 156 7.03 -0.65 -28.87
C GLY A 156 7.79 0.52 -29.47
N GLU A 157 7.36 1.75 -29.17
CA GLU A 157 8.00 2.99 -29.65
C GLU A 157 9.10 3.51 -28.69
N ASP A 158 9.18 2.98 -27.46
CA ASP A 158 10.14 3.43 -26.45
C ASP A 158 11.49 2.73 -26.55
N GLU A 159 12.56 3.51 -26.76
CA GLU A 159 13.93 2.99 -26.89
C GLU A 159 14.43 2.24 -25.63
N ARG A 160 13.89 2.52 -24.44
CA ARG A 160 14.24 1.84 -23.19
C ARG A 160 13.79 0.40 -23.22
N TYR A 161 12.76 0.05 -23.99
CA TYR A 161 12.25 -1.30 -24.08
C TYR A 161 13.16 -2.24 -24.88
N LYS A 162 13.62 -3.32 -24.23
CA LYS A 162 14.52 -4.33 -24.82
C LYS A 162 13.90 -5.74 -24.83
N GLY A 163 12.58 -5.84 -24.82
CA GLY A 163 11.86 -7.12 -24.85
C GLY A 163 11.58 -7.61 -26.26
N GLU A 164 11.64 -8.93 -26.48
CA GLU A 164 11.40 -9.52 -27.81
C GLU A 164 9.92 -9.55 -28.21
N THR A 165 8.99 -9.52 -27.24
CA THR A 165 7.54 -9.77 -27.49
C THR A 165 6.64 -8.68 -26.90
N VAL A 166 6.56 -7.54 -27.59
CA VAL A 166 5.67 -6.41 -27.23
C VAL A 166 4.20 -6.85 -27.09
N GLY A 167 3.68 -7.59 -28.08
CA GLY A 167 2.26 -7.99 -28.07
C GLY A 167 1.86 -8.83 -26.85
N LYS A 168 2.70 -9.81 -26.48
CA LYS A 168 2.43 -10.69 -25.34
C LYS A 168 2.51 -9.95 -24.01
N LEU A 169 3.50 -9.05 -23.87
CA LEU A 169 3.58 -8.16 -22.73
C LEU A 169 2.32 -7.32 -22.60
N ALA A 170 1.90 -6.68 -23.69
CA ALA A 170 0.77 -5.76 -23.68
C ALA A 170 -0.56 -6.47 -23.35
N THR A 171 -0.79 -7.67 -23.89
CA THR A 171 -1.94 -8.50 -23.51
C THR A 171 -1.92 -8.85 -22.02
N ASN A 172 -0.77 -9.28 -21.49
CA ASN A 172 -0.64 -9.64 -20.07
C ASN A 172 -0.79 -8.41 -19.16
N LEU A 173 -0.26 -7.25 -19.57
CA LEU A 173 -0.39 -6.00 -18.82
C LEU A 173 -1.85 -5.54 -18.80
N ASN A 174 -2.53 -5.58 -19.94
CA ASN A 174 -3.95 -5.22 -20.00
C ASN A 174 -4.80 -6.15 -19.14
N PHE A 175 -4.50 -7.46 -19.15
CA PHE A 175 -5.17 -8.44 -18.30
C PHE A 175 -4.95 -8.15 -16.81
N ILE A 176 -3.70 -7.87 -16.38
CA ILE A 176 -3.44 -7.57 -14.98
C ILE A 176 -4.08 -6.25 -14.56
N PHE A 177 -4.11 -5.24 -15.43
CA PHE A 177 -4.79 -3.96 -15.19
C PHE A 177 -6.28 -4.12 -14.94
N ASP A 178 -6.94 -5.01 -15.67
CA ASP A 178 -8.34 -5.36 -15.40
C ASP A 178 -8.49 -6.03 -14.02
N LYS A 179 -7.71 -7.10 -13.76
CA LYS A 179 -7.77 -7.86 -12.50
C LYS A 179 -7.38 -7.03 -11.27
N GLY A 180 -6.39 -6.16 -11.40
CA GLY A 180 -5.94 -5.21 -10.38
C GLY A 180 -6.75 -3.91 -10.34
N ARG A 181 -7.85 -3.84 -11.10
CA ARG A 181 -8.88 -2.80 -11.03
C ARG A 181 -8.34 -1.39 -11.28
N ILE A 182 -7.47 -1.22 -12.27
CA ILE A 182 -6.89 0.09 -12.62
C ILE A 182 -7.99 1.14 -12.88
N ARG A 183 -9.15 0.71 -13.40
CA ARG A 183 -10.33 1.56 -13.65
C ARG A 183 -10.89 2.24 -12.41
N ASP A 184 -10.59 1.74 -11.21
CA ASP A 184 -11.04 2.29 -9.94
C ASP A 184 -10.05 3.31 -9.34
N PHE A 185 -8.82 3.43 -9.88
CA PHE A 185 -7.80 4.38 -9.40
C PHE A 185 -8.16 5.87 -9.59
N PRO A 186 -8.83 6.30 -10.68
CA PRO A 186 -9.11 7.72 -10.94
C PRO A 186 -10.07 8.40 -9.93
N ARG A 187 -10.57 7.67 -8.93
CA ARG A 187 -11.45 8.23 -7.89
C ARG A 187 -10.76 9.40 -7.18
N SER A 188 -11.54 10.45 -6.96
CA SER A 188 -11.06 11.71 -6.35
C SER A 188 -10.85 11.57 -4.84
N ARG A 189 -11.72 10.81 -4.18
CA ARG A 189 -11.70 10.59 -2.72
C ARG A 189 -10.58 9.63 -2.32
N ILE A 190 -10.07 9.84 -1.11
CA ILE A 190 -9.14 8.90 -0.48
C ILE A 190 -9.89 7.62 -0.12
N GLU A 191 -9.36 6.50 -0.58
CA GLU A 191 -9.84 5.16 -0.23
C GLU A 191 -8.78 4.45 0.62
N ARG A 192 -9.20 3.46 1.42
CA ARG A 192 -8.30 2.72 2.32
C ARG A 192 -7.10 2.07 1.60
N TRP A 193 -7.27 1.53 0.39
CA TRP A 193 -6.14 0.98 -0.40
C TRP A 193 -5.08 2.04 -0.72
N TRP A 194 -5.49 3.30 -0.92
CA TRP A 194 -4.58 4.40 -1.27
C TRP A 194 -3.73 4.77 -0.06
N VAL A 195 -4.34 4.73 1.12
CA VAL A 195 -3.67 4.91 2.41
C VAL A 195 -2.66 3.77 2.67
N ASP A 196 -3.06 2.53 2.40
CA ASP A 196 -2.18 1.36 2.48
C ASP A 196 -1.03 1.46 1.44
N ALA A 197 -1.31 1.94 0.22
CA ALA A 197 -0.31 2.14 -0.83
C ALA A 197 0.77 3.15 -0.43
N LEU A 198 0.44 4.20 0.33
CA LEU A 198 1.43 5.16 0.83
C LEU A 198 2.41 4.49 1.80
N PHE A 199 1.91 3.67 2.73
CA PHE A 199 2.73 2.93 3.69
C PHE A 199 3.63 1.93 2.96
N LEU A 200 3.08 1.21 1.99
CA LEU A 200 3.85 0.30 1.13
C LEU A 200 4.96 1.02 0.36
N ALA A 201 4.65 2.19 -0.20
CA ALA A 201 5.62 2.99 -0.95
C ALA A 201 6.80 3.38 -0.06
N LEU A 202 6.53 3.88 1.15
CA LEU A 202 7.57 4.25 2.10
C LEU A 202 8.39 3.04 2.54
N ASP A 203 7.73 1.91 2.90
CA ASP A 203 8.43 0.68 3.27
C ASP A 203 9.46 0.28 2.21
N ARG A 204 9.03 0.25 0.94
CA ARG A 204 9.90 -0.20 -0.15
C ARG A 204 10.95 0.81 -0.56
N ILE A 205 10.62 2.10 -0.60
CA ILE A 205 11.61 3.12 -0.97
C ILE A 205 12.72 3.18 0.09
N ILE A 206 12.36 3.10 1.38
CA ILE A 206 13.33 3.13 2.48
C ILE A 206 14.19 1.86 2.47
N GLU A 207 13.58 0.67 2.39
CA GLU A 207 14.34 -0.59 2.32
C GLU A 207 15.23 -0.65 1.07
N ASP A 208 14.74 -0.19 -0.08
CA ASP A 208 15.54 -0.14 -1.31
C ASP A 208 16.76 0.79 -1.17
N ARG A 209 16.60 1.94 -0.50
CA ARG A 209 17.72 2.85 -0.20
C ARG A 209 18.73 2.22 0.76
N LEU A 210 18.26 1.44 1.74
CA LEU A 210 19.13 0.69 2.65
C LEU A 210 19.98 -0.37 1.93
N LEU A 211 19.48 -0.97 0.83
CA LEU A 211 20.28 -1.85 -0.03
C LEU A 211 21.50 -1.14 -0.67
N ASP A 212 21.46 0.18 -0.76
CA ASP A 212 22.56 1.03 -1.23
C ASP A 212 23.26 1.77 -0.06
N ARG A 213 23.03 1.33 1.18
CA ARG A 213 23.57 1.92 2.43
C ARG A 213 23.17 3.38 2.62
N GLN A 214 22.04 3.79 2.06
CA GLN A 214 21.51 5.14 2.22
C GLN A 214 20.45 5.14 3.33
N VAL A 215 20.82 5.68 4.49
CA VAL A 215 19.85 5.95 5.56
C VAL A 215 18.89 7.05 5.10
N THR A 216 17.63 6.92 5.50
CA THR A 216 16.58 7.88 5.18
C THR A 216 16.10 8.54 6.47
N ALA A 217 16.20 9.86 6.54
CA ALA A 217 15.64 10.64 7.65
C ALA A 217 14.14 10.88 7.44
N SER A 218 13.39 11.06 8.53
CA SER A 218 11.92 11.14 8.47
C SER A 218 11.40 12.38 7.74
N ASP A 219 12.11 13.50 7.82
CA ASP A 219 11.86 14.73 7.05
C ASP A 219 11.93 14.51 5.52
N GLN A 220 12.59 13.44 5.08
CA GLN A 220 12.70 13.10 3.66
C GLN A 220 11.50 12.31 3.12
N TYR A 221 10.65 11.73 3.97
CA TYR A 221 9.62 10.77 3.54
C TYR A 221 8.64 11.34 2.52
N ALA A 222 8.13 12.55 2.74
CA ALA A 222 7.22 13.21 1.79
C ALA A 222 7.91 13.48 0.44
N SER A 223 9.15 13.98 0.47
CA SER A 223 9.94 14.24 -0.75
C SER A 223 10.27 12.95 -1.51
N LEU A 224 10.37 11.81 -0.83
CA LEU A 224 10.59 10.51 -1.46
C LEU A 224 9.34 10.05 -2.19
N LEU A 225 8.16 10.18 -1.58
CA LEU A 225 6.90 9.87 -2.25
C LEU A 225 6.72 10.69 -3.54
N GLU A 226 7.06 11.98 -3.49
CA GLU A 226 7.03 12.85 -4.68
C GLU A 226 8.05 12.42 -5.74
N ARG A 227 9.32 12.20 -5.35
CA ARG A 227 10.39 11.75 -6.26
C ARG A 227 10.12 10.38 -6.89
N HIS A 228 9.35 9.53 -6.22
CA HIS A 228 8.93 8.22 -6.72
C HIS A 228 7.53 8.24 -7.32
N HIS A 229 6.97 9.43 -7.56
CA HIS A 229 5.73 9.65 -8.30
C HIS A 229 4.51 8.93 -7.71
N PHE A 230 4.44 8.85 -6.38
CA PHE A 230 3.38 8.14 -5.67
C PHE A 230 1.98 8.58 -6.12
N ILE A 231 1.73 9.90 -6.21
CA ILE A 231 0.43 10.43 -6.63
C ILE A 231 0.10 10.03 -8.06
N GLN A 232 1.07 10.19 -8.98
CA GLN A 232 0.89 9.85 -10.40
C GLN A 232 0.72 8.35 -10.64
N LEU A 233 1.06 7.49 -9.67
CA LEU A 233 0.85 6.03 -9.74
C LEU A 233 -0.47 5.59 -9.07
N THR A 234 -1.17 6.49 -8.39
CA THR A 234 -2.33 6.16 -7.53
C THR A 234 -3.62 6.90 -7.91
N GLY A 235 -3.73 7.27 -9.18
CA GLY A 235 -4.92 7.91 -9.74
C GLY A 235 -4.79 9.42 -9.90
N ARG A 236 -5.94 10.07 -10.09
CA ARG A 236 -6.01 11.53 -10.25
C ARG A 236 -5.42 12.24 -9.03
N ARG A 237 -4.58 13.23 -9.31
CA ARG A 237 -4.08 14.21 -8.35
C ARG A 237 -5.22 15.08 -7.84
N THR A 238 -5.37 15.18 -6.53
CA THR A 238 -6.34 16.05 -5.85
C THR A 238 -5.67 16.71 -4.66
N LEU A 239 -6.14 17.91 -4.29
CA LEU A 239 -5.67 18.61 -3.09
C LEU A 239 -5.88 17.76 -1.82
N GLU A 240 -6.99 17.02 -1.75
CA GLU A 240 -7.27 16.10 -0.64
C GLU A 240 -6.14 15.07 -0.46
N LYS A 241 -5.73 14.40 -1.54
CA LYS A 241 -4.63 13.43 -1.53
C LYS A 241 -3.31 14.08 -1.13
N GLU A 242 -3.00 15.26 -1.66
CA GLU A 242 -1.77 15.98 -1.31
C GLU A 242 -1.68 16.36 0.17
N MET A 243 -2.78 16.86 0.72
CA MET A 243 -2.86 17.21 2.15
C MET A 243 -2.77 15.95 3.03
N ALA A 244 -3.40 14.86 2.60
CA ALA A 244 -3.39 13.60 3.34
C ALA A 244 -1.99 12.96 3.43
N VAL A 245 -1.13 13.15 2.42
CA VAL A 245 0.26 12.64 2.48
C VAL A 245 0.96 13.07 3.76
N ARG A 246 0.83 14.34 4.17
CA ARG A 246 1.50 14.85 5.39
C ARG A 246 1.02 14.13 6.65
N HIS A 247 -0.30 13.97 6.80
CA HIS A 247 -0.90 13.28 7.95
C HIS A 247 -0.51 11.80 8.01
N LEU A 248 -0.45 11.15 6.85
CA LEU A 248 -0.07 9.74 6.75
C LEU A 248 1.42 9.51 6.93
N VAL A 249 2.26 10.42 6.46
CA VAL A 249 3.71 10.40 6.73
C VAL A 249 3.98 10.53 8.23
N LEU A 250 3.27 11.43 8.93
CA LEU A 250 3.36 11.54 10.38
C LEU A 250 2.95 10.23 11.08
N LEU A 251 1.83 9.63 10.69
CA LEU A 251 1.39 8.35 11.24
C LEU A 251 2.42 7.23 10.98
N TYR A 252 2.92 7.14 9.75
CA TYR A 252 3.95 6.17 9.36
C TYR A 252 5.23 6.35 10.19
N GLU A 253 5.70 7.59 10.30
CA GLU A 253 6.87 7.94 11.10
C GLU A 253 6.65 7.54 12.55
N VAL A 254 5.57 8.00 13.19
CA VAL A 254 5.26 7.75 14.60
C VAL A 254 5.17 6.26 14.90
N CYS A 255 4.56 5.45 14.03
CA CYS A 255 4.47 4.01 14.21
C CYS A 255 5.80 3.26 14.00
N GLY A 256 6.88 3.92 13.57
CA GLY A 256 8.20 3.29 13.39
C GLY A 256 8.50 2.81 11.98
N GLY A 257 7.77 3.28 10.98
CA GLY A 257 7.92 2.80 9.61
C GLY A 257 7.70 1.29 9.53
N ARG A 258 8.59 0.53 8.87
CA ARG A 258 8.46 -0.95 8.77
C ARG A 258 8.58 -1.65 10.11
N GLU A 259 9.31 -1.08 11.07
CA GLU A 259 9.44 -1.64 12.42
C GLU A 259 8.12 -1.68 13.19
N ARG A 260 7.06 -1.04 12.68
CA ARG A 260 5.69 -1.15 13.20
C ARG A 260 5.16 -2.58 13.30
N PHE A 261 5.78 -3.52 12.58
CA PHE A 261 5.45 -4.94 12.61
C PHE A 261 6.21 -5.73 13.68
N SER A 262 7.13 -5.10 14.42
CA SER A 262 7.84 -5.69 15.55
C SER A 262 7.29 -5.14 16.86
N ASP A 263 6.66 -6.00 17.65
CA ASP A 263 6.09 -5.58 18.95
C ASP A 263 7.16 -5.02 19.89
N GLU A 264 8.37 -5.58 19.88
CA GLU A 264 9.51 -5.06 20.66
C GLU A 264 9.89 -3.63 20.24
N ALA A 265 9.98 -3.36 18.94
CA ALA A 265 10.32 -2.03 18.44
C ALA A 265 9.21 -1.01 18.76
N VAL A 266 7.95 -1.42 18.63
CA VAL A 266 6.79 -0.59 18.95
C VAL A 266 6.68 -0.31 20.45
N ALA A 267 6.96 -1.30 21.31
CA ALA A 267 6.97 -1.13 22.75
C ALA A 267 8.01 -0.09 23.20
N ARG A 268 9.28 -0.26 22.79
CA ARG A 268 10.35 0.72 23.09
C ARG A 268 9.97 2.13 22.66
N ARG A 269 9.40 2.26 21.46
CA ARG A 269 8.99 3.55 20.91
C ARG A 269 7.79 4.16 21.63
N THR A 270 6.89 3.33 22.13
CA THR A 270 5.75 3.78 22.94
C THR A 270 6.25 4.35 24.25
N GLU A 271 7.20 3.69 24.92
CA GLU A 271 7.84 4.20 26.14
C GLU A 271 8.53 5.56 25.92
N GLU A 272 9.21 5.74 24.77
CA GLU A 272 9.88 6.99 24.43
C GLU A 272 8.92 8.15 24.09
N ARG A 273 7.79 7.86 23.43
CA ARG A 273 6.91 8.88 22.83
C ARG A 273 5.63 9.14 23.59
N VAL A 274 5.21 8.19 24.44
CA VAL A 274 3.97 8.24 25.21
C VAL A 274 4.24 7.75 26.65
N PRO A 275 5.17 8.38 27.39
CA PRO A 275 5.62 7.89 28.70
C PRO A 275 4.53 7.93 29.78
N ASP A 276 3.53 8.81 29.63
CA ASP A 276 2.51 9.06 30.66
C ASP A 276 1.24 8.19 30.52
N VAL A 277 1.26 7.17 29.65
CA VAL A 277 0.10 6.30 29.42
C VAL A 277 0.40 4.87 29.87
N GLU A 278 -0.19 4.48 31.01
CA GLU A 278 -0.06 3.12 31.60
C GLU A 278 -0.89 2.04 30.89
N GLU A 279 -1.62 2.37 29.82
CA GLU A 279 -2.38 1.39 29.03
C GLU A 279 -1.42 0.53 28.21
N PHE A 280 -0.92 -0.59 28.75
CA PHE A 280 -0.29 -1.62 27.92
C PHE A 280 -1.38 -2.41 27.19
N LEU A 281 -1.57 -2.13 25.90
CA LEU A 281 -2.45 -2.94 25.06
C LEU A 281 -1.81 -4.33 24.89
N SER A 282 -2.55 -5.39 25.22
CA SER A 282 -2.06 -6.76 25.05
C SER A 282 -1.68 -7.04 23.60
N ALA A 283 -0.55 -7.75 23.41
CA ALA A 283 -0.10 -8.30 22.16
C ALA A 283 -1.11 -9.37 21.71
N THR A 284 -2.09 -8.94 20.94
CA THR A 284 -3.00 -9.81 20.23
C THR A 284 -2.86 -9.48 18.76
N ASP A 285 -2.94 -10.51 17.90
CA ASP A 285 -2.79 -10.43 16.43
C ASP A 285 -3.87 -9.58 15.71
N HIS A 286 -4.61 -8.77 16.46
CA HIS A 286 -5.71 -8.00 15.95
C HIS A 286 -5.23 -6.72 15.25
N VAL A 287 -5.92 -6.38 14.18
CA VAL A 287 -5.71 -5.14 13.42
C VAL A 287 -6.70 -4.10 13.91
N VAL A 288 -6.25 -2.86 14.06
CA VAL A 288 -7.11 -1.73 14.44
C VAL A 288 -7.13 -0.67 13.35
N GLY A 289 -8.16 0.18 13.36
CA GLY A 289 -8.27 1.30 12.44
C GLY A 289 -7.77 2.59 13.07
N ALA A 290 -6.91 3.33 12.38
CA ALA A 290 -6.52 4.70 12.72
C ALA A 290 -7.21 5.67 11.76
N ILE A 291 -8.06 6.55 12.28
CA ILE A 291 -8.86 7.52 11.53
C ILE A 291 -8.36 8.93 11.81
N HIS A 292 -8.09 9.71 10.77
CA HIS A 292 -7.71 11.10 10.95
C HIS A 292 -8.90 11.94 11.48
N PRO A 293 -8.75 12.74 12.54
CA PRO A 293 -9.89 13.37 13.24
C PRO A 293 -10.65 14.41 12.39
N LYS A 294 -9.98 15.03 11.41
CA LYS A 294 -10.59 16.05 10.54
C LYS A 294 -10.91 15.56 9.14
N ASN A 295 -10.32 14.45 8.72
CA ASN A 295 -10.60 13.86 7.41
C ASN A 295 -10.86 12.36 7.57
N ARG A 296 -12.14 12.01 7.73
CA ARG A 296 -12.57 10.65 8.06
C ARG A 296 -12.43 9.65 6.91
N THR A 297 -12.12 10.12 5.69
CA THR A 297 -11.76 9.25 4.57
C THR A 297 -10.35 8.65 4.75
N ILE A 298 -9.49 9.29 5.55
CA ILE A 298 -8.19 8.78 5.93
C ILE A 298 -8.37 7.76 7.05
N LEU A 299 -8.50 6.49 6.66
CA LEU A 299 -8.56 5.33 7.54
C LEU A 299 -7.44 4.36 7.18
N LYS A 300 -6.52 4.12 8.12
CA LYS A 300 -5.41 3.16 7.98
C LYS A 300 -5.63 1.96 8.89
N SER A 301 -5.39 0.76 8.38
CA SER A 301 -5.24 -0.42 9.23
C SER A 301 -3.84 -0.49 9.81
N ILE A 302 -3.69 -0.59 11.12
CA ILE A 302 -2.39 -0.69 11.77
C ILE A 302 -2.35 -1.90 12.71
N PRO A 303 -1.17 -2.47 13.00
CA PRO A 303 -1.01 -3.41 14.10
C PRO A 303 -1.55 -2.81 15.40
N ARG A 304 -2.23 -3.62 16.24
CA ARG A 304 -2.78 -3.14 17.50
C ARG A 304 -1.73 -2.54 18.42
N SER A 305 -0.50 -3.06 18.40
CA SER A 305 0.63 -2.50 19.16
C SER A 305 0.88 -1.02 18.83
N CYS A 306 0.56 -0.56 17.62
CA CYS A 306 0.71 0.84 17.21
C CYS A 306 -0.43 1.77 17.64
N ALA A 307 -1.49 1.27 18.29
CA ALA A 307 -2.69 2.05 18.61
C ALA A 307 -2.40 3.27 19.49
N LEU A 308 -1.56 3.11 20.53
CA LEU A 308 -1.22 4.20 21.45
C LEU A 308 -0.43 5.30 20.74
N LEU A 309 0.55 4.90 19.93
CA LEU A 309 1.33 5.81 19.09
C LEU A 309 0.42 6.58 18.12
N ALA A 310 -0.47 5.87 17.42
CA ALA A 310 -1.43 6.50 16.51
C ALA A 310 -2.32 7.52 17.24
N ARG A 311 -2.80 7.18 18.45
CA ARG A 311 -3.70 8.02 19.22
C ARG A 311 -3.03 9.25 19.83
N TYR A 312 -1.96 9.02 20.58
CA TYR A 312 -1.38 10.03 21.45
C TYR A 312 -0.23 10.79 20.79
N ALA A 313 0.54 10.15 19.89
CA ALA A 313 1.65 10.80 19.21
C ALA A 313 1.28 11.32 17.80
N ALA A 314 0.41 10.63 17.06
CA ALA A 314 -0.05 11.09 15.74
C ALA A 314 -1.41 11.82 15.74
N GLY A 315 -2.17 11.76 16.85
CA GLY A 315 -3.46 12.44 16.99
C GLY A 315 -4.60 11.81 16.19
N PHE A 316 -4.49 10.54 15.80
CA PHE A 316 -5.55 9.78 15.15
C PHE A 316 -6.56 9.24 16.17
N GLU A 317 -7.78 8.98 15.73
CA GLU A 317 -8.73 8.20 16.51
C GLU A 317 -8.56 6.71 16.19
N VAL A 318 -8.56 5.86 17.23
CA VAL A 318 -8.42 4.42 17.06
C VAL A 318 -9.77 3.74 17.22
N ILE A 319 -10.12 2.88 16.26
CA ILE A 319 -11.32 2.04 16.24
C ILE A 319 -10.94 0.55 16.27
N GLY A 320 -11.82 -0.26 16.85
CA GLY A 320 -11.62 -1.71 16.95
C GLY A 320 -11.74 -2.44 15.62
N GLU A 321 -11.42 -3.74 15.62
CA GLU A 321 -11.42 -4.59 14.43
C GLU A 321 -12.82 -4.72 13.79
N GLU A 322 -13.87 -4.95 14.60
CA GLU A 322 -15.24 -5.06 14.09
C GLU A 322 -15.73 -3.76 13.45
N GLU A 323 -15.40 -2.62 14.06
CA GLU A 323 -15.73 -1.30 13.52
C GLU A 323 -14.92 -1.02 12.24
N LEU A 324 -13.67 -1.49 12.17
CA LEU A 324 -12.83 -1.38 10.98
C LEU A 324 -13.35 -2.24 9.82
N ALA A 325 -13.85 -3.44 10.10
CA ALA A 325 -14.40 -4.35 9.10
C ALA A 325 -15.70 -3.82 8.52
N ASN A 326 -16.54 -3.23 9.36
CA ASN A 326 -17.86 -2.69 8.99
C ASN A 326 -17.86 -1.16 8.86
N PHE A 327 -16.70 -0.56 8.59
CA PHE A 327 -16.54 0.89 8.64
C PHE A 327 -17.40 1.55 7.57
N ASP A 328 -18.33 2.40 8.03
CA ASP A 328 -19.13 3.28 7.20
C ASP A 328 -18.94 4.72 7.69
N ILE A 329 -18.48 5.58 6.78
CA ILE A 329 -18.10 6.96 7.12
C ILE A 329 -19.30 7.76 7.63
N GLU A 330 -20.50 7.56 7.07
CA GLU A 330 -21.69 8.30 7.46
C GLU A 330 -22.17 7.87 8.85
N ARG A 331 -22.20 6.56 9.09
CA ARG A 331 -22.52 5.99 10.40
C ARG A 331 -21.53 6.45 11.46
N PHE A 332 -20.23 6.46 11.13
CA PHE A 332 -19.17 6.91 12.02
C PHE A 332 -19.33 8.39 12.39
N VAL A 333 -19.48 9.28 11.39
CA VAL A 333 -19.69 10.72 11.61
C VAL A 333 -20.95 10.98 12.43
N ARG A 334 -22.04 10.27 12.15
CA ARG A 334 -23.30 10.39 12.91
C ARG A 334 -23.12 9.97 14.37
N SER A 335 -22.45 8.85 14.61
CA SER A 335 -22.15 8.35 15.96
C SER A 335 -21.33 9.37 16.76
N LYS A 336 -20.24 9.89 16.18
CA LYS A 336 -19.38 10.89 16.82
C LYS A 336 -20.07 12.23 17.05
N THR A 337 -20.92 12.66 16.14
CA THR A 337 -21.72 13.89 16.32
C THR A 337 -22.68 13.72 17.51
N LYS A 338 -23.33 12.56 17.64
CA LYS A 338 -24.20 12.26 18.79
C LYS A 338 -23.42 12.23 20.10
N GLU A 339 -22.24 11.59 20.12
CA GLU A 339 -21.37 11.54 21.30
C GLU A 339 -20.91 12.94 21.73
N ALA A 340 -20.48 13.78 20.78
CA ALA A 340 -20.08 15.15 21.06
C ALA A 340 -21.23 15.99 21.63
N MET A 341 -22.45 15.81 21.10
CA MET A 341 -23.65 16.49 21.60
C MET A 341 -24.00 16.07 23.03
N LEU A 342 -23.91 14.78 23.35
CA LEU A 342 -24.13 14.28 24.71
C LEU A 342 -23.11 14.90 25.69
N ARG A 343 -21.82 14.95 25.33
CA ARG A 343 -20.78 15.59 26.17
C ARG A 343 -21.03 17.09 26.38
N LEU A 344 -21.55 17.79 25.37
CA LEU A 344 -21.92 19.21 25.51
C LEU A 344 -23.11 19.38 26.47
N GLN A 345 -24.12 18.51 26.35
CA GLN A 345 -25.28 18.49 27.25
C GLN A 345 -24.87 18.19 28.70
N GLU A 346 -23.99 17.22 28.93
CA GLU A 346 -23.43 16.88 30.24
C GLU A 346 -22.68 18.06 30.87
N ARG A 347 -22.01 18.88 30.04
CA ARG A 347 -21.34 20.13 30.47
C ARG A 347 -22.29 21.32 30.62
N GLN A 348 -23.60 21.09 30.53
CA GLN A 348 -24.66 22.12 30.53
C GLN A 348 -24.52 23.18 29.42
N ILE A 349 -23.72 22.90 28.39
CA ILE A 349 -23.58 23.76 27.21
C ILE A 349 -24.74 23.41 26.28
N ARG A 350 -25.76 24.27 26.20
CA ARG A 350 -26.88 24.08 25.27
C ARG A 350 -26.44 24.46 23.85
N PRO A 351 -26.28 23.49 22.93
CA PRO A 351 -25.96 23.81 21.54
C PRO A 351 -27.18 24.50 20.90
N ARG A 352 -26.96 25.59 20.17
CA ARG A 352 -28.04 26.30 19.46
C ARG A 352 -28.58 25.54 18.24
N MET A 353 -27.89 24.49 17.80
CA MET A 353 -28.25 23.66 16.65
C MET A 353 -28.38 22.20 17.05
N SER A 354 -29.34 21.52 16.42
CA SER A 354 -29.52 20.07 16.52
C SER A 354 -28.43 19.29 15.76
N ALA A 355 -28.28 18.00 16.07
CA ALA A 355 -27.31 17.12 15.39
C ALA A 355 -27.59 17.01 13.88
N ASP A 356 -28.86 17.03 13.48
CA ASP A 356 -29.26 16.94 12.07
C ASP A 356 -28.94 18.24 11.30
N GLU A 357 -29.06 19.40 11.94
CA GLU A 357 -28.65 20.70 11.37
C GLU A 357 -27.13 20.80 11.21
N LEU A 358 -26.36 20.36 12.22
CA LEU A 358 -24.90 20.26 12.14
C LEU A 358 -24.46 19.33 11.00
N MET A 359 -25.10 18.17 10.85
CA MET A 359 -24.77 17.23 9.77
C MET A 359 -25.09 17.78 8.38
N ARG A 360 -26.19 18.55 8.22
CA ARG A 360 -26.52 19.22 6.96
C ARG A 360 -25.42 20.19 6.51
N ILE A 361 -24.92 21.00 7.44
CA ILE A 361 -23.86 21.99 7.16
C ILE A 361 -22.54 21.30 6.80
N THR A 362 -22.24 20.15 7.41
CA THR A 362 -21.01 19.39 7.12
C THR A 362 -21.08 18.52 5.85
N ARG A 363 -22.27 18.36 5.25
CA ARG A 363 -22.49 17.58 4.00
C ARG A 363 -22.38 18.43 2.72
N GLU A 364 -22.45 19.75 2.82
CA GLU A 364 -22.41 20.69 1.67
C GLU A 364 -21.00 21.23 1.34
N LYS A 365 -19.94 20.56 1.79
CA LYS A 365 -18.54 20.81 1.37
C LYS A 365 -17.88 19.49 1.01
#